data_AF-A0A174EJJ7-F1
#
_entry.id   AF-A0A174EJJ7-F1
#
_cell.length_a   1.000
_cell.length_b   1.000
_cell.length_c   1.000
_cell.angle_alpha   90.00
_cell.angle_beta   90.00
_cell.angle_gamma   90.00
#
_symmetry.space_group_name_H-M   'P 1'
#
loop_
_entity.id
_entity.type
_entity.pdbx_description
1 polymer ?
#
loop_
_entity_poly.entity_id
_entity_poly.type
_entity_poly.pdbx_seq_one_letter_code
_entity_poly.pdbx_strand_id
1 'polypeptide(L)'
;MKKLICVKEMEEFIKTGKTKFYVTSDMIITPSAKDLAKNKSIELTTESQGCELKSNINLNLSDSDLDSEAMLKLFKAMMNKGLLQEVLKCLKGENLPYESECDVNGLKIVRGNTVKLDVFDTGNPDANAHYQELVSKEESKMSAGFLVIEKSRFDWELTYEEIDYVIEGTLTVELNGKTYTAHAGDVLFVPSGSKVVWGSPDKAKIFYATYPANWADLL
;
A
#
# COMPACT_ATOMS: atom_id res chain seq x y z
N MET A 1 19.41 23.55 15.70
CA MET A 1 19.43 25.00 15.38
C MET A 1 18.00 25.44 15.15
N LYS A 2 17.56 26.58 15.70
CA LYS A 2 16.20 27.08 15.47
C LYS A 2 16.08 27.68 14.06
N LYS A 3 14.98 27.42 13.36
CA LYS A 3 14.72 27.93 12.00
C LYS A 3 14.24 29.39 12.08
N LEU A 4 14.92 30.29 11.39
CA LEU A 4 14.56 31.72 11.37
C LEU A 4 13.57 31.98 10.23
N ILE A 5 12.44 32.64 10.52
CA ILE A 5 11.46 33.08 9.52
C ILE A 5 11.58 34.58 9.30
N CYS A 6 12.05 34.93 8.11
CA CYS A 6 12.27 36.30 7.65
C CYS A 6 11.11 36.81 6.79
N VAL A 7 11.12 38.12 6.49
CA VAL A 7 10.09 38.79 5.67
C VAL A 7 9.89 38.08 4.33
N LYS A 8 10.98 37.66 3.67
CA LYS A 8 10.92 36.97 2.37
C LYS A 8 10.13 35.65 2.43
N GLU A 9 10.35 34.85 3.47
CA GLU A 9 9.64 33.57 3.65
C GLU A 9 8.16 33.80 3.98
N MET A 10 7.84 34.88 4.69
CA MET A 10 6.45 35.28 4.96
C MET A 10 5.76 35.77 3.68
N GLU A 11 6.45 36.48 2.79
CA GLU A 11 5.92 36.88 1.48
C GLU A 11 5.64 35.68 0.57
N GLU A 12 6.55 34.70 0.54
CA GLU A 12 6.34 33.45 -0.18
C GLU A 12 5.14 32.67 0.38
N PHE A 13 4.99 32.66 1.71
CA PHE A 13 3.83 32.07 2.35
C PHE A 13 2.52 32.78 1.95
N ILE A 14 2.49 34.11 1.92
CA ILE A 14 1.32 34.90 1.50
C ILE A 14 0.88 34.53 0.08
N LYS A 15 1.84 34.30 -0.83
CA LYS A 15 1.54 33.91 -2.23
C LYS A 15 0.81 32.56 -2.33
N THR A 16 0.88 31.71 -1.31
CA THR A 16 0.15 30.43 -1.27
C THR A 16 -1.35 30.58 -1.00
N GLY A 17 -1.84 31.78 -0.68
CA GLY A 17 -3.25 32.06 -0.42
C GLY A 17 -3.76 31.55 0.94
N LYS A 18 -2.87 31.04 1.81
CA LYS A 18 -3.21 30.55 3.15
C LYS A 18 -3.24 31.70 4.16
N THR A 19 -4.21 31.66 5.07
CA THR A 19 -4.43 32.72 6.08
C THR A 19 -3.87 32.37 7.47
N LYS A 20 -3.36 31.15 7.66
CA LYS A 20 -2.82 30.68 8.96
C LYS A 20 -1.40 30.16 8.82
N PHE A 21 -0.46 30.79 9.50
CA PHE A 21 0.94 30.37 9.55
C PHE A 21 1.22 29.67 10.88
N TYR A 22 1.63 28.41 10.81
CA TYR A 22 1.87 27.57 11.99
C TYR A 22 3.31 27.75 12.48
N VAL A 23 3.45 28.16 13.74
CA VAL A 23 4.73 28.45 14.38
C VAL A 23 5.08 27.32 15.32
N THR A 24 6.09 26.53 14.97
CA THR A 24 6.60 25.47 15.84
C THR A 24 7.61 26.02 16.85
N SER A 25 7.85 25.31 17.96
CA SER A 25 8.72 25.76 19.06
C SER A 25 10.21 25.90 18.67
N ASP A 26 10.59 25.36 17.53
CA ASP A 26 11.90 25.47 16.90
C ASP A 26 12.00 26.62 15.88
N MET A 27 10.95 27.43 15.67
CA MET A 27 10.96 28.59 14.79
C MET A 27 11.14 29.92 15.54
N ILE A 28 11.90 30.85 14.96
CA ILE A 28 12.00 32.24 15.40
C ILE A 28 11.51 33.15 14.28
N ILE A 29 10.43 33.89 14.50
CA ILE A 29 9.90 34.85 13.53
C ILE A 29 10.51 36.22 13.81
N THR A 30 11.09 36.83 12.80
CA THR A 30 11.62 38.20 12.90
C THR A 30 10.49 39.22 13.15
N PRO A 31 10.72 40.32 13.90
CA PRO A 31 9.70 41.34 14.14
C PRO A 31 9.03 41.86 12.85
N SER A 32 9.84 42.11 11.82
CA SER A 32 9.35 42.57 10.52
C SER A 32 8.45 41.54 9.81
N ALA A 33 8.71 40.24 9.95
CA ALA A 33 7.84 39.19 9.40
C ALA A 33 6.51 39.09 10.18
N LYS A 34 6.53 39.34 11.49
CA LYS A 34 5.34 39.38 12.34
C LYS A 34 4.43 40.57 11.98
N ASP A 35 5.03 41.73 11.72
CA ASP A 35 4.30 42.93 11.28
C ASP A 35 3.66 42.73 9.90
N LEU A 36 4.38 42.09 8.97
CA LEU A 36 3.85 41.75 7.66
C LEU A 36 2.66 40.78 7.75
N ALA A 37 2.77 39.74 8.59
CA ALA A 37 1.67 38.79 8.83
C ALA A 37 0.42 39.51 9.35
N LYS A 38 0.58 40.41 10.32
CA LYS A 38 -0.54 41.19 10.89
C LYS A 38 -1.20 42.12 9.85
N ASN A 39 -0.40 42.81 9.03
CA ASN A 39 -0.91 43.72 7.99
C ASN A 39 -1.64 42.99 6.86
N LYS A 40 -1.36 41.70 6.65
CA LYS A 40 -2.01 40.87 5.64
C LYS A 40 -3.05 39.91 6.23
N SER A 41 -3.48 40.14 7.48
CA SER A 41 -4.48 39.33 8.18
C SER A 41 -4.12 37.83 8.27
N ILE A 42 -2.82 37.53 8.38
CA ILE A 42 -2.33 36.17 8.64
C ILE A 42 -2.30 35.92 10.13
N GLU A 43 -2.98 34.86 10.56
CA GLU A 43 -2.99 34.39 11.93
C GLU A 43 -1.75 33.52 12.19
N LEU A 44 -0.88 33.96 13.10
CA LEU A 44 0.27 33.17 13.57
C LEU A 44 -0.22 32.28 14.73
N THR A 45 -0.33 30.97 14.51
CA THR A 45 -0.78 30.03 15.56
C THR A 45 0.31 29.03 15.91
N THR A 46 0.44 28.69 17.20
CA THR A 46 1.39 27.70 17.73
C THR A 46 0.78 26.31 17.89
N GLU A 47 -0.49 26.14 17.50
CA GLU A 47 -1.17 24.85 17.54
C GLU A 47 -0.55 23.93 16.47
N SER A 48 0.08 22.84 16.90
CA SER A 48 0.44 21.74 16.01
C SER A 48 -0.81 21.28 15.27
N GLN A 49 -0.66 20.74 14.06
CA GLN A 49 -1.75 20.09 13.32
C GLN A 49 -2.15 18.77 14.02
N GLY A 50 -2.55 18.84 15.28
CA GLY A 50 -3.52 17.94 15.87
C GLY A 50 -4.87 18.52 15.48
N CYS A 51 -5.67 17.71 14.81
CA CYS A 51 -7.07 18.02 14.62
C CYS A 51 -7.70 18.15 16.01
N GLU A 52 -7.78 19.37 16.54
CA GLU A 52 -8.77 19.67 17.59
C GLU A 52 -10.13 19.44 16.91
N LEU A 53 -10.64 18.23 17.11
CA LEU A 53 -12.06 17.93 17.09
C LEU A 53 -12.73 18.86 18.12
N LYS A 54 -13.00 20.11 17.71
CA LYS A 54 -14.16 20.81 18.22
C LYS A 54 -15.35 20.09 17.62
N SER A 55 -15.76 19.06 18.35
CA SER A 55 -17.02 18.34 18.27
C SER A 55 -18.18 19.33 18.30
N ASN A 56 -18.49 19.94 17.16
CA ASN A 56 -19.76 20.62 16.93
C ASN A 56 -20.40 20.09 15.65
N ILE A 57 -20.29 18.78 15.44
CA ILE A 57 -21.27 18.04 14.68
C ILE A 57 -22.15 17.35 15.72
N ASN A 58 -23.13 18.09 16.24
CA ASN A 58 -24.20 17.50 17.02
C ASN A 58 -25.19 16.90 16.02
N LEU A 59 -24.80 15.78 15.39
CA LEU A 59 -25.69 14.98 14.58
C LEU A 59 -26.40 14.00 15.51
N ASN A 60 -27.49 14.47 16.12
CA ASN A 60 -28.55 13.58 16.55
C ASN A 60 -29.14 12.95 15.29
N LEU A 61 -28.51 11.89 14.80
CA LEU A 61 -29.04 11.08 13.72
C LEU A 61 -29.77 9.92 14.37
N SER A 62 -31.10 10.05 14.44
CA SER A 62 -31.97 8.89 14.49
C SER A 62 -31.78 8.06 13.22
N ASP A 63 -31.87 6.73 13.34
CA ASP A 63 -31.64 5.69 12.32
C ASP A 63 -32.51 5.79 11.03
N SER A 64 -33.23 6.89 10.80
CA SER A 64 -34.07 7.10 9.62
C SER A 64 -33.70 8.41 8.94
N ASP A 65 -33.31 8.30 7.66
CA ASP A 65 -33.06 9.36 6.66
C ASP A 65 -31.61 9.83 6.50
N LEU A 66 -30.71 8.89 6.24
CA LEU A 66 -29.47 9.18 5.54
C LEU A 66 -29.76 9.30 4.03
N ASP A 67 -30.06 10.52 3.57
CA ASP A 67 -30.33 10.78 2.16
C ASP A 67 -29.11 10.42 1.28
N SER A 68 -29.37 9.70 0.18
CA SER A 68 -28.35 9.26 -0.78
C SER A 68 -27.56 10.44 -1.34
N GLU A 69 -28.18 11.61 -1.44
CA GLU A 69 -27.51 12.81 -1.91
C GLU A 69 -26.55 13.41 -0.88
N ALA A 70 -26.89 13.33 0.42
CA ALA A 70 -25.99 13.74 1.50
C ALA A 70 -24.76 12.83 1.56
N MET A 71 -24.95 11.52 1.34
CA MET A 71 -23.87 10.55 1.23
C MET A 71 -22.95 10.84 0.05
N LEU A 72 -23.50 11.11 -1.13
CA LEU A 72 -22.71 11.47 -2.32
C LEU A 72 -21.94 12.78 -2.14
N LYS A 73 -22.53 13.79 -1.47
CA LYS A 73 -21.86 15.05 -1.16
C LYS A 73 -20.72 14.84 -0.17
N LEU A 74 -20.91 14.00 0.84
CA LEU A 74 -19.86 13.62 1.78
C LEU A 74 -18.70 12.90 1.06
N PHE A 75 -19.00 11.90 0.21
CA PHE A 75 -17.99 11.21 -0.59
C PHE A 75 -17.21 12.14 -1.50
N LYS A 76 -17.89 13.04 -2.24
CA LYS A 76 -17.23 14.05 -3.08
C LYS A 76 -16.36 15.00 -2.27
N ALA A 77 -16.83 15.45 -1.11
CA ALA A 77 -16.06 16.32 -0.23
C ALA A 77 -14.80 15.62 0.30
N MET A 78 -14.88 14.33 0.62
CA MET A 78 -13.74 13.52 1.04
C MET A 78 -12.75 13.26 -0.11
N MET A 79 -13.24 12.98 -1.33
CA MET A 79 -12.39 12.87 -2.54
C MET A 79 -11.60 14.15 -2.78
N ASN A 80 -12.28 15.30 -2.79
CA ASN A 80 -11.66 16.59 -3.09
C ASN A 80 -10.65 17.03 -2.02
N LYS A 81 -10.76 16.51 -0.81
CA LYS A 81 -9.83 16.77 0.30
C LYS A 81 -8.71 15.73 0.41
N GLY A 82 -8.65 14.74 -0.48
CA GLY A 82 -7.66 13.65 -0.42
C GLY A 82 -7.84 12.71 0.78
N LEU A 83 -8.92 12.86 1.55
CA LEU A 83 -9.15 12.15 2.82
C LEU A 83 -9.74 10.74 2.60
N LEU A 84 -10.13 10.41 1.37
CA LEU A 84 -10.78 9.14 1.07
C LEU A 84 -9.84 7.95 1.33
N GLN A 85 -8.55 8.09 1.02
CA GLN A 85 -7.57 7.04 1.33
C GLN A 85 -7.37 6.84 2.84
N GLU A 86 -7.32 7.92 3.62
CA GLU A 86 -7.22 7.84 5.08
C GLU A 86 -8.47 7.21 5.70
N VAL A 87 -9.65 7.60 5.22
CA VAL A 87 -10.92 6.99 5.66
C VAL A 87 -10.99 5.51 5.26
N LEU A 88 -10.58 5.13 4.04
CA LEU A 88 -10.47 3.72 3.64
C LEU A 88 -9.44 2.96 4.48
N LYS A 89 -8.32 3.59 4.84
CA LYS A 89 -7.29 2.99 5.70
C LYS A 89 -7.81 2.78 7.12
N CYS A 90 -8.60 3.72 7.64
CA CYS A 90 -9.31 3.58 8.92
C CYS A 90 -10.42 2.52 8.86
N LEU A 91 -11.18 2.46 7.76
CA LEU A 91 -12.26 1.48 7.55
C LEU A 91 -11.73 0.06 7.26
N LYS A 92 -10.54 -0.06 6.66
CA LYS A 92 -9.84 -1.34 6.44
C LYS A 92 -9.15 -1.88 7.69
N GLY A 93 -9.29 -1.21 8.84
CA GLY A 93 -8.96 -1.66 10.20
C GLY A 93 -7.78 -2.62 10.34
N GLU A 94 -6.61 -2.10 10.75
CA GLU A 94 -5.48 -2.77 11.44
C GLU A 94 -4.90 -4.12 10.93
N ASN A 95 -5.47 -4.77 9.91
CA ASN A 95 -5.05 -6.09 9.41
C ASN A 95 -4.88 -6.11 7.89
N LEU A 96 -4.25 -5.08 7.35
CA LEU A 96 -3.70 -5.19 6.00
C LEU A 96 -2.64 -6.31 5.98
N PRO A 97 -2.57 -7.08 4.89
CA PRO A 97 -1.57 -8.15 4.75
C PRO A 97 -0.15 -7.58 4.64
N TYR A 98 0.02 -6.29 4.34
CA TYR A 98 1.32 -5.63 4.28
C TYR A 98 1.18 -4.11 4.38
N GLU A 99 2.27 -3.46 4.77
CA GLU A 99 2.43 -2.01 4.63
C GLU A 99 2.82 -1.65 3.20
N SER A 100 2.22 -0.58 2.68
CA SER A 100 2.56 -0.03 1.37
C SER A 100 2.45 1.49 1.33
N GLU A 101 3.22 2.08 0.42
CA GLU A 101 3.15 3.49 0.03
C GLU A 101 2.70 3.56 -1.42
N CYS A 102 1.69 4.39 -1.68
CA CYS A 102 1.14 4.58 -3.02
C CYS A 102 1.14 6.07 -3.38
N ASP A 103 1.48 6.37 -4.63
CA ASP A 103 1.31 7.69 -5.22
C ASP A 103 0.02 7.74 -6.06
N VAL A 104 -0.54 8.94 -6.21
CA VAL A 104 -1.75 9.17 -7.03
C VAL A 104 -1.56 8.81 -8.51
N ASN A 105 -0.31 8.76 -8.99
CA ASN A 105 0.02 8.38 -10.37
C ASN A 105 0.24 6.87 -10.55
N GLY A 106 -0.01 6.04 -9.53
CA GLY A 106 0.03 4.58 -9.61
C GLY A 106 1.36 3.92 -9.21
N LEU A 107 2.36 4.69 -8.76
CA LEU A 107 3.53 4.10 -8.10
C LEU A 107 3.10 3.43 -6.79
N LYS A 108 3.54 2.19 -6.58
CA LYS A 108 3.31 1.43 -5.35
C LYS A 108 4.62 0.85 -4.85
N ILE A 109 4.89 1.00 -3.56
CA ILE A 109 6.01 0.39 -2.85
C ILE A 109 5.43 -0.47 -1.74
N VAL A 110 5.69 -1.78 -1.77
CA VAL A 110 5.32 -2.69 -0.69
C VAL A 110 6.52 -2.92 0.22
N ARG A 111 6.32 -2.81 1.54
CA ARG A 111 7.34 -3.12 2.54
C ARG A 111 7.39 -4.64 2.75
N GLY A 112 8.23 -5.32 1.96
CA GLY A 112 8.27 -6.79 1.89
C GLY A 112 8.49 -7.53 3.22
N ASN A 113 9.12 -6.88 4.21
CA ASN A 113 9.30 -7.42 5.56
C ASN A 113 8.03 -7.41 6.43
N THR A 114 6.99 -6.70 5.99
CA THR A 114 5.69 -6.61 6.69
C THR A 114 4.63 -7.56 6.12
N VAL A 115 4.97 -8.27 5.04
CA VAL A 115 4.05 -9.16 4.33
C VAL A 115 3.69 -10.35 5.21
N LYS A 116 2.41 -10.40 5.58
CA LYS A 116 1.70 -11.56 6.10
C LYS A 116 1.24 -12.39 4.90
N LEU A 117 1.47 -13.68 4.98
CA LEU A 117 1.05 -14.63 3.94
C LEU A 117 -0.26 -15.29 4.37
N ASP A 118 -1.09 -15.63 3.39
CA ASP A 118 -2.28 -16.44 3.58
C ASP A 118 -2.07 -17.85 3.02
N VAL A 119 -2.92 -18.79 3.38
CA VAL A 119 -2.85 -20.17 2.87
C VAL A 119 -3.05 -20.17 1.36
N PHE A 120 -2.17 -20.86 0.65
CA PHE A 120 -2.35 -21.10 -0.77
C PHE A 120 -3.15 -22.39 -0.96
N ASP A 121 -4.36 -22.27 -1.48
CA ASP A 121 -5.21 -23.44 -1.73
C ASP A 121 -4.71 -24.21 -2.95
N THR A 122 -3.99 -25.29 -2.68
CA THR A 122 -3.44 -26.19 -3.71
C THR A 122 -4.42 -27.30 -4.11
N GLY A 123 -5.58 -27.41 -3.44
CA GLY A 123 -6.44 -28.59 -3.48
C GLY A 123 -5.90 -29.80 -2.70
N ASN A 124 -4.65 -29.75 -2.21
CA ASN A 124 -4.05 -30.76 -1.34
C ASN A 124 -4.01 -30.25 0.11
N PRO A 125 -4.75 -30.85 1.07
CA PRO A 125 -4.80 -30.38 2.45
C PRO A 125 -3.47 -30.58 3.21
N ASP A 126 -2.59 -31.46 2.72
CA ASP A 126 -1.27 -31.69 3.30
C ASP A 126 -0.20 -30.74 2.74
N ALA A 127 -0.57 -29.90 1.76
CA ALA A 127 0.34 -28.91 1.21
C ALA A 127 0.55 -27.77 2.20
N ASN A 128 1.81 -27.51 2.53
CA ASN A 128 2.21 -26.38 3.35
C ASN A 128 2.77 -25.29 2.44
N ALA A 129 1.84 -24.55 1.84
CA ALA A 129 2.12 -23.46 0.92
C ALA A 129 1.32 -22.22 1.33
N HIS A 130 1.97 -21.06 1.26
CA HIS A 130 1.37 -19.78 1.63
C HIS A 130 1.73 -18.72 0.59
N TYR A 131 0.82 -17.82 0.28
CA TYR A 131 1.04 -16.78 -0.72
C TYR A 131 0.47 -15.44 -0.28
N GLN A 132 0.91 -14.38 -0.95
CA GLN A 132 0.28 -13.07 -0.86
C GLN A 132 0.51 -12.32 -2.17
N GLU A 133 -0.58 -11.93 -2.84
CA GLU A 133 -0.52 -11.02 -3.97
C GLU A 133 -0.16 -9.60 -3.50
N LEU A 134 0.84 -9.00 -4.13
CA LEU A 134 1.39 -7.69 -3.79
C LEU A 134 1.10 -6.63 -4.87
N VAL A 135 0.97 -7.05 -6.13
CA VAL A 135 0.52 -6.23 -7.26
C VAL A 135 -0.59 -6.99 -7.97
N SER A 136 -1.78 -6.39 -8.06
CA SER A 136 -2.97 -7.05 -8.61
C SER A 136 -3.34 -6.57 -10.02
N LYS A 137 -4.34 -7.22 -10.62
CA LYS A 137 -4.89 -6.85 -11.95
C LYS A 137 -5.50 -5.45 -12.00
N GLU A 138 -5.93 -4.90 -10.87
CA GLU A 138 -6.43 -3.52 -10.77
C GLU A 138 -5.28 -2.50 -10.90
N GLU A 139 -4.04 -2.92 -10.67
CA GLU A 139 -2.86 -2.05 -10.63
C GLU A 139 -1.95 -2.24 -11.86
N SER A 140 -1.89 -3.44 -12.43
CA SER A 140 -0.94 -3.80 -13.50
C SER A 140 -1.49 -4.85 -14.47
N LYS A 141 -0.89 -4.94 -15.66
CA LYS A 141 -1.12 -6.04 -16.61
C LYS A 141 -0.46 -7.36 -16.19
N MET A 142 0.46 -7.29 -15.22
CA MET A 142 1.09 -8.43 -14.58
C MET A 142 0.66 -8.49 -13.10
N SER A 143 0.47 -9.68 -12.56
CA SER A 143 0.33 -9.86 -11.11
C SER A 143 1.69 -10.25 -10.55
N ALA A 144 1.94 -9.89 -9.30
CA ALA A 144 3.17 -10.28 -8.63
C ALA A 144 2.96 -10.44 -7.14
N GLY A 145 3.72 -11.33 -6.53
CA GLY A 145 3.63 -11.55 -5.09
C GLY A 145 4.70 -12.44 -4.52
N PHE A 146 4.45 -12.92 -3.30
CA PHE A 146 5.30 -13.91 -2.66
C PHE A 146 4.58 -15.25 -2.57
N LEU A 147 5.34 -16.32 -2.79
CA LEU A 147 4.94 -17.70 -2.50
C LEU A 147 5.99 -18.31 -1.57
N VAL A 148 5.53 -19.03 -0.55
CA VAL A 148 6.36 -19.78 0.39
C VAL A 148 5.89 -21.21 0.43
N ILE A 149 6.84 -22.14 0.29
CA ILE A 149 6.61 -23.59 0.38
C ILE A 149 7.51 -24.12 1.50
N GLU A 150 6.96 -24.82 2.48
CA GLU A 150 7.72 -25.36 3.62
C GLU A 150 7.58 -26.88 3.71
N LYS A 151 8.68 -27.60 3.45
CA LYS A 151 8.77 -29.08 3.51
C LYS A 151 7.59 -29.77 2.83
N SER A 152 7.20 -29.29 1.66
CA SER A 152 5.98 -29.71 1.00
C SER A 152 6.14 -29.67 -0.53
N ARG A 153 5.17 -30.28 -1.21
CA ARG A 153 5.05 -30.30 -2.66
C ARG A 153 3.59 -30.41 -3.08
N PHE A 154 3.26 -29.84 -4.23
CA PHE A 154 1.90 -29.88 -4.79
C PHE A 154 1.93 -29.73 -6.31
N ASP A 155 0.96 -30.37 -6.97
CA ASP A 155 0.75 -30.26 -8.41
C ASP A 155 0.13 -28.90 -8.76
N TRP A 156 0.56 -28.32 -9.87
CA TRP A 156 0.01 -27.06 -10.36
C TRP A 156 0.02 -27.00 -11.89
N GLU A 157 -1.06 -26.48 -12.48
CA GLU A 157 -1.17 -26.24 -13.91
C GLU A 157 -1.21 -24.73 -14.16
N LEU A 158 -0.17 -24.21 -14.82
CA LEU A 158 -0.05 -22.80 -15.12
C LEU A 158 -0.69 -22.53 -16.48
N THR A 159 -1.85 -21.88 -16.50
CA THR A 159 -2.52 -21.39 -17.72
C THR A 159 -2.00 -20.02 -18.18
N TYR A 160 -0.87 -19.59 -17.61
CA TYR A 160 -0.22 -18.29 -17.73
C TYR A 160 1.30 -18.43 -17.69
N GLU A 161 2.01 -17.39 -18.10
CA GLU A 161 3.47 -17.33 -17.92
C GLU A 161 3.82 -16.87 -16.51
N GLU A 162 4.87 -17.45 -15.94
CA GLU A 162 5.39 -17.10 -14.61
C GLU A 162 6.92 -16.96 -14.63
N ILE A 163 7.42 -15.90 -14.00
CA ILE A 163 8.85 -15.71 -13.71
C ILE A 163 9.01 -15.61 -12.21
N ASP A 164 9.92 -16.41 -11.67
CA ASP A 164 10.23 -16.42 -10.25
C ASP A 164 11.66 -16.01 -9.96
N TYR A 165 11.83 -15.28 -8.86
CA TYR A 165 13.11 -15.03 -8.22
C TYR A 165 13.13 -15.69 -6.84
N VAL A 166 14.09 -16.58 -6.60
CA VAL A 166 14.22 -17.27 -5.31
C VAL A 166 14.87 -16.32 -4.31
N ILE A 167 14.12 -15.93 -3.28
CA ILE A 167 14.58 -15.03 -2.21
C ILE A 167 15.33 -15.83 -1.14
N GLU A 168 14.82 -17.00 -0.77
CA GLU A 168 15.34 -17.79 0.34
C GLU A 168 15.15 -19.29 0.08
N GLY A 169 16.15 -20.08 0.50
CA GLY A 169 16.05 -21.53 0.59
C GLY A 169 16.16 -22.26 -0.76
N THR A 170 15.45 -23.38 -0.89
CA THR A 170 15.55 -24.30 -2.04
C THR A 170 14.19 -24.56 -2.67
N LEU A 171 14.00 -24.10 -3.91
CA LEU A 171 12.83 -24.39 -4.72
C LEU A 171 13.11 -25.60 -5.61
N THR A 172 12.15 -26.53 -5.68
CA THR A 172 12.18 -27.64 -6.63
C THR A 172 10.99 -27.58 -7.56
N VAL A 173 11.23 -27.80 -8.85
CA VAL A 173 10.19 -27.86 -9.88
C VAL A 173 10.32 -29.17 -10.63
N GLU A 174 9.31 -30.02 -10.56
CA GLU A 174 9.26 -31.22 -11.39
C GLU A 174 8.48 -30.93 -12.67
N LEU A 175 9.08 -31.23 -13.82
CA LEU A 175 8.45 -31.10 -15.13
C LEU A 175 8.85 -32.32 -15.98
N ASN A 176 7.87 -33.04 -16.51
CA ASN A 176 8.07 -34.24 -17.33
C ASN A 176 8.97 -35.30 -16.67
N GLY A 177 8.79 -35.54 -15.35
CA GLY A 177 9.55 -36.52 -14.57
C GLY A 177 10.99 -36.12 -14.26
N LYS A 178 11.41 -34.91 -14.62
CA LYS A 178 12.71 -34.35 -14.25
C LYS A 178 12.53 -33.23 -13.22
N THR A 179 13.27 -33.33 -12.13
CA THR A 179 13.33 -32.28 -11.10
C THR A 179 14.44 -31.29 -11.41
N TYR A 180 14.08 -30.01 -11.37
CA TYR A 180 14.98 -28.87 -11.42
C TYR A 180 15.04 -28.24 -10.03
N THR A 181 16.20 -27.71 -9.66
CA THR A 181 16.43 -27.10 -8.35
C THR A 181 16.97 -25.70 -8.54
N ALA A 182 16.40 -24.74 -7.82
CA ALA A 182 16.81 -23.34 -7.79
C ALA A 182 17.04 -22.91 -6.34
N HIS A 183 18.06 -22.09 -6.12
CA HIS A 183 18.46 -21.59 -4.80
C HIS A 183 18.34 -20.07 -4.74
N ALA A 184 18.46 -19.51 -3.54
CA ALA A 184 18.43 -18.06 -3.34
C ALA A 184 19.36 -17.30 -4.32
N GLY A 185 18.79 -16.35 -5.05
CA GLY A 185 19.45 -15.59 -6.12
C GLY A 185 19.18 -16.10 -7.53
N ASP A 186 18.66 -17.32 -7.69
CA ASP A 186 18.32 -17.87 -9.00
C ASP A 186 16.97 -17.34 -9.52
N VAL A 187 16.85 -17.36 -10.85
CA VAL A 187 15.64 -16.98 -11.59
C VAL A 187 15.19 -18.16 -12.43
N LEU A 188 13.89 -18.41 -12.48
CA LEU A 188 13.28 -19.39 -13.37
C LEU A 188 12.11 -18.80 -14.13
N PHE A 189 11.84 -19.39 -15.29
CA PHE A 189 10.71 -19.07 -16.16
C PHE A 189 9.91 -20.36 -16.39
N VAL A 190 8.61 -20.28 -16.14
CA VAL A 190 7.65 -21.35 -16.39
C VAL A 190 6.70 -20.90 -17.50
N PRO A 191 6.71 -21.55 -18.67
CA PRO A 191 5.85 -21.15 -19.78
C PRO A 191 4.40 -21.56 -19.53
N SER A 192 3.47 -20.80 -20.12
CA SER A 192 2.04 -21.12 -20.12
C SER A 192 1.76 -22.53 -20.67
N GLY A 193 0.80 -23.22 -20.06
CA GLY A 193 0.44 -24.60 -20.36
C GLY A 193 1.30 -25.65 -19.65
N SER A 194 2.21 -25.23 -18.76
CA SER A 194 3.05 -26.16 -17.99
C SER A 194 2.26 -26.82 -16.86
N LYS A 195 2.41 -28.15 -16.74
CA LYS A 195 1.98 -28.91 -15.57
C LYS A 195 3.23 -29.28 -14.78
N VAL A 196 3.36 -28.71 -13.60
CA VAL A 196 4.55 -28.85 -12.76
C VAL A 196 4.18 -29.40 -11.39
N VAL A 197 5.17 -29.94 -10.69
CA VAL A 197 5.08 -30.15 -9.25
C VAL A 197 6.00 -29.16 -8.57
N TRP A 198 5.42 -28.17 -7.89
CA TRP A 198 6.15 -27.25 -7.05
C TRP A 198 6.53 -27.92 -5.74
N GLY A 199 7.67 -27.56 -5.17
CA GLY A 199 8.04 -28.08 -3.87
C GLY A 199 9.27 -27.44 -3.26
N SER A 200 9.52 -27.83 -2.03
CA SER A 200 10.75 -27.53 -1.32
C SER A 200 11.06 -28.65 -0.31
N PRO A 201 12.29 -29.19 -0.27
CA PRO A 201 12.67 -30.17 0.75
C PRO A 201 12.82 -29.55 2.14
N ASP A 202 13.01 -28.23 2.21
CA ASP A 202 13.21 -27.45 3.42
C ASP A 202 12.23 -26.26 3.47
N LYS A 203 12.60 -25.14 2.87
CA LYS A 203 11.77 -23.95 2.71
C LYS A 203 12.18 -23.27 1.41
N ALA A 204 11.22 -22.75 0.67
CA ALA A 204 11.46 -21.81 -0.42
C ALA A 204 10.62 -20.57 -0.17
N LYS A 205 11.20 -19.39 -0.33
CA LYS A 205 10.46 -18.13 -0.51
C LYS A 205 10.82 -17.56 -1.87
N ILE A 206 9.82 -17.30 -2.70
CA ILE A 206 10.00 -16.76 -4.04
C ILE A 206 9.19 -15.47 -4.22
N PHE A 207 9.70 -14.59 -5.07
CA PHE A 207 8.90 -13.56 -5.71
C PHE A 207 8.45 -14.09 -7.06
N TYR A 208 7.14 -14.13 -7.30
CA TYR A 208 6.57 -14.51 -8.58
C TYR A 208 6.07 -13.27 -9.32
N ALA A 209 6.10 -13.34 -10.65
CA ALA A 209 5.45 -12.38 -11.54
C ALA A 209 4.78 -13.13 -12.69
N THR A 210 3.48 -12.93 -12.85
CA THR A 210 2.66 -13.64 -13.83
C THR A 210 2.08 -12.71 -14.89
N TYR A 211 1.89 -13.25 -16.09
CA TYR A 211 1.14 -12.60 -17.16
C TYR A 211 0.18 -13.59 -17.83
N PRO A 212 -1.11 -13.20 -18.01
CA PRO A 212 -1.72 -11.93 -17.61
C PRO A 212 -2.01 -11.83 -16.10
N ALA A 213 -2.23 -10.62 -15.58
CA ALA A 213 -2.46 -10.38 -14.15
C ALA A 213 -3.68 -11.09 -13.56
N ASN A 214 -4.66 -11.45 -14.38
CA ASN A 214 -5.88 -12.14 -13.95
C ASN A 214 -5.69 -13.67 -13.89
N TRP A 215 -4.48 -14.14 -13.63
CA TRP A 215 -4.13 -15.56 -13.60
C TRP A 215 -5.05 -16.39 -12.70
N ALA A 216 -5.47 -15.84 -11.55
CA ALA A 216 -6.38 -16.51 -10.63
C ALA A 216 -7.79 -16.72 -11.22
N ASP A 217 -8.20 -15.86 -12.17
CA ASP A 217 -9.48 -16.00 -12.89
C ASP A 217 -9.36 -17.01 -14.07
N LEU A 218 -8.15 -17.49 -14.36
CA LEU A 218 -7.85 -18.43 -15.46
C LEU A 218 -7.65 -19.88 -14.99
N LEU A 219 -7.79 -20.13 -13.68
CA LEU A 219 -7.80 -21.47 -13.06
C LEU A 219 -9.24 -22.00 -13.02
#